data_AF-A0A229UGI7-F1
#
_entry.id   AF-A0A229UGI7-F1
#
_cell.length_a   1.000
_cell.length_b   1.000
_cell.length_c   1.000
_cell.angle_alpha   90.00
_cell.angle_beta   90.00
_cell.angle_gamma   90.00
#
_symmetry.space_group_name_H-M   'P 1'
#
loop_
_entity.id
_entity.type
_entity.pdbx_description
1 polymer ?
#
loop_
_entity_poly.entity_id
_entity_poly.type
_entity_poly.pdbx_seq_one_letter_code
_entity_poly.pdbx_strand_id
1 'polypeptide(L)'
;MKGKMTRKHIVELADRLFYQRGYEHTSFADIADSVQISKGNFYYHFKSKDEILAAVIQLRLENTRNMLLKWEDEGERPEDRIKSFIYILIANHADIKMYGCPVGTLCTELAKLNHASKAEAKELFSLFRTWLSRQFALLGRKEDADELAMHLLARSQGVATLVQAFQDERFIRHEVEQMCDWLSCMTSATQLTHESGGTYERDDSGT
;
A
#
# COMPACT_ATOMS: atom_id res chain seq x y z
N MET A 1 34.65 -6.18 6.50
CA MET A 1 34.61 -6.13 5.03
C MET A 1 33.78 -4.92 4.61
N LYS A 2 34.38 -3.89 3.99
CA LYS A 2 33.62 -2.76 3.41
C LYS A 2 32.93 -3.27 2.15
N GLY A 3 31.68 -3.70 2.25
CA GLY A 3 30.87 -3.99 1.07
C GLY A 3 30.86 -2.77 0.17
N LYS A 4 31.10 -2.95 -1.14
CA LYS A 4 30.94 -1.88 -2.14
C LYS A 4 29.55 -1.26 -1.92
N MET A 5 29.49 -0.06 -1.38
CA MET A 5 28.24 0.70 -1.31
C MET A 5 27.79 0.93 -2.74
N THR A 6 26.62 0.40 -3.08
CA THR A 6 26.09 0.35 -4.45
C THR A 6 25.06 1.43 -4.68
N ARG A 7 24.71 1.68 -5.94
CA ARG A 7 23.55 2.48 -6.34
C ARG A 7 22.29 2.13 -5.52
N LYS A 8 22.07 0.85 -5.22
CA LYS A 8 20.93 0.39 -4.41
C LYS A 8 20.93 1.00 -3.01
N HIS A 9 22.08 1.05 -2.34
CA HIS A 9 22.17 1.62 -0.99
C HIS A 9 21.87 3.11 -0.94
N ILE A 10 22.29 3.87 -1.97
CA ILE A 10 21.94 5.28 -2.11
C ILE A 10 20.42 5.44 -2.20
N VAL A 11 19.76 4.61 -3.00
CA VAL A 11 18.30 4.65 -3.19
C VAL A 11 17.57 4.28 -1.90
N GLU A 12 17.99 3.23 -1.18
CA GLU A 12 17.39 2.81 0.09
C GLU A 12 17.50 3.91 1.17
N LEU A 13 18.64 4.61 1.21
CA LEU A 13 18.84 5.70 2.15
C LEU A 13 18.02 6.94 1.76
N ALA A 14 17.97 7.28 0.47
CA ALA A 14 17.13 8.34 -0.04
C ALA A 14 15.63 8.05 0.19
N ASP A 15 15.20 6.80 0.03
CA ASP A 15 13.84 6.35 0.30
C ASP A 15 13.44 6.65 1.75
N ARG A 16 14.31 6.31 2.71
CA ARG A 16 14.12 6.63 4.12
C ARG A 16 14.05 8.14 4.37
N LEU A 17 14.97 8.91 3.79
CA LEU A 17 14.99 10.37 3.96
C LEU A 17 13.74 11.02 3.39
N PHE A 18 13.32 10.65 2.17
CA PHE A 18 12.10 11.15 1.57
C PHE A 18 10.85 10.78 2.38
N TYR A 19 10.80 9.58 2.96
CA TYR A 19 9.68 9.23 3.84
C TYR A 19 9.67 10.04 5.14
N GLN A 20 10.82 10.17 5.79
CA GLN A 20 10.92 10.80 7.12
C GLN A 20 10.85 12.33 7.09
N ARG A 21 11.32 12.95 6.01
CA ARG A 21 11.47 14.41 5.90
C ARG A 21 10.64 15.03 4.79
N GLY A 22 10.13 14.23 3.85
CA GLY A 22 9.56 14.71 2.60
C GLY A 22 10.60 14.87 1.50
N TYR A 23 10.13 14.81 0.26
CA TYR A 23 10.94 15.04 -0.94
C TYR A 23 11.49 16.48 -1.01
N GLU A 24 10.66 17.46 -0.68
CA GLU A 24 11.03 18.88 -0.81
C GLU A 24 12.15 19.25 0.18
N HIS A 25 12.03 18.79 1.42
CA HIS A 25 12.97 19.10 2.51
C HIS A 25 14.23 18.22 2.54
N THR A 26 14.35 17.25 1.63
CA THR A 26 15.56 16.44 1.48
C THR A 26 16.37 16.95 0.31
N SER A 27 17.54 17.54 0.54
CA SER A 27 18.41 18.01 -0.53
C SER A 27 19.30 16.89 -1.10
N PHE A 28 19.84 17.11 -2.31
CA PHE A 28 20.81 16.21 -2.91
C PHE A 28 22.09 16.08 -2.04
N ALA A 29 22.46 17.16 -1.35
CA ALA A 29 23.57 17.18 -0.41
C ALA A 29 23.26 16.37 0.86
N ASP A 30 22.04 16.46 1.41
CA ASP A 30 21.64 15.66 2.57
C ASP A 30 21.80 14.16 2.31
N ILE A 31 21.41 13.71 1.11
CA ILE A 31 21.56 12.32 0.69
C ILE A 31 23.04 11.97 0.53
N ALA A 32 23.82 12.84 -0.15
CA ALA A 32 25.25 12.65 -0.37
C ALA A 32 26.05 12.54 0.94
N ASP A 33 25.71 13.36 1.93
CA ASP A 33 26.39 13.40 3.22
C ASP A 33 25.93 12.26 4.15
N SER A 34 24.72 11.73 3.93
CA SER A 34 24.19 10.58 4.68
C SER A 34 24.72 9.24 4.17
N VAL A 35 25.19 9.16 2.92
CA VAL A 35 25.79 7.93 2.38
C VAL A 35 27.27 7.84 2.76
N GLN A 36 27.71 6.67 3.23
CA GLN A 36 29.11 6.45 3.64
C GLN A 36 30.04 6.17 2.43
N ILE A 37 29.96 7.02 1.40
CA ILE A 37 30.81 6.97 0.19
C ILE A 37 31.43 8.33 -0.13
N SER A 38 32.45 8.35 -0.99
CA SER A 38 33.00 9.62 -1.46
C SER A 38 31.98 10.37 -2.33
N LYS A 39 32.03 11.70 -2.27
CA LYS A 39 31.22 12.57 -3.13
C LYS A 39 31.36 12.19 -4.61
N GLY A 40 32.58 11.98 -5.10
CA GLY A 40 32.82 11.56 -6.48
C GLY A 40 32.10 10.26 -6.87
N ASN A 41 32.00 9.28 -5.96
CA ASN A 41 31.26 8.04 -6.21
C ASN A 41 29.74 8.26 -6.18
N PHE A 42 29.24 9.11 -5.27
CA PHE A 42 27.84 9.51 -5.26
C PHE A 42 27.42 10.21 -6.56
N TYR A 43 28.16 11.22 -6.98
CA TYR A 43 27.93 11.95 -8.24
C TYR A 43 28.15 11.08 -9.49
N TYR A 44 28.86 9.94 -9.39
CA TYR A 44 28.93 8.97 -10.47
C TYR A 44 27.60 8.26 -10.68
N HIS A 45 26.89 7.91 -9.60
CA HIS A 45 25.64 7.15 -9.65
C HIS A 45 24.39 7.98 -9.97
N PHE A 46 24.34 9.23 -9.49
CA PHE A 46 23.19 10.12 -9.67
C PHE A 46 23.65 11.54 -9.98
N LYS A 47 22.91 12.22 -10.84
CA LYS A 47 23.18 13.62 -11.24
C LYS A 47 22.20 14.61 -10.64
N SER A 48 21.04 14.16 -10.17
CA SER A 48 20.01 15.02 -9.59
C SER A 48 19.17 14.31 -8.52
N LYS A 49 18.46 15.12 -7.73
CA LYS A 49 17.46 14.65 -6.76
C LYS A 49 16.32 13.90 -7.46
N ASP A 50 15.90 14.38 -8.63
CA ASP A 50 14.83 13.78 -9.44
C ASP A 50 15.20 12.38 -9.95
N GLU A 51 16.45 12.16 -10.37
CA GLU A 51 16.93 10.82 -10.75
C GLU A 51 16.88 9.84 -9.58
N ILE A 52 17.20 10.33 -8.37
CA ILE A 52 17.08 9.53 -7.14
C ILE A 52 15.61 9.26 -6.82
N LEU A 53 14.74 10.26 -6.91
CA LEU A 53 13.30 10.10 -6.69
C LEU A 53 12.70 9.05 -7.63
N ALA A 54 13.04 9.11 -8.93
CA ALA A 54 12.60 8.10 -9.89
C ALA A 54 13.06 6.69 -9.48
N ALA A 55 14.31 6.55 -9.04
CA ALA A 55 14.83 5.27 -8.56
C ALA A 55 14.15 4.80 -7.26
N VAL A 56 13.81 5.72 -6.35
CA VAL A 56 13.06 5.42 -5.11
C VAL A 56 11.65 4.95 -5.44
N ILE A 57 10.95 5.62 -6.36
CA ILE A 57 9.60 5.20 -6.79
C ILE A 57 9.67 3.78 -7.38
N GLN A 58 10.66 3.48 -8.23
CA GLN A 58 10.83 2.13 -8.78
C GLN A 58 11.11 1.08 -7.69
N LEU A 59 11.99 1.40 -6.73
CA LEU A 59 12.23 0.54 -5.58
C LEU A 59 10.96 0.28 -4.77
N ARG A 60 10.16 1.32 -4.49
CA ARG A 60 8.89 1.19 -3.78
C ARG A 60 7.87 0.35 -4.55
N LEU A 61 7.79 0.52 -5.88
CA LEU A 61 6.92 -0.29 -6.74
C LEU A 61 7.32 -1.76 -6.69
N GLU A 62 8.61 -2.08 -6.79
CA GLU A 62 9.12 -3.45 -6.69
C GLU A 62 8.84 -4.07 -5.31
N ASN A 63 9.15 -3.33 -4.23
CA ASN A 63 8.88 -3.78 -2.86
C ASN A 63 7.37 -4.01 -2.63
N THR A 64 6.52 -3.11 -3.13
CA THR A 64 5.06 -3.24 -3.04
C THR A 64 4.58 -4.47 -3.78
N ARG A 65 5.04 -4.71 -5.02
CA ARG A 65 4.69 -5.94 -5.78
C ARG A 65 5.10 -7.20 -5.03
N ASN A 66 6.32 -7.25 -4.50
CA ASN A 66 6.81 -8.40 -3.75
C ASN A 66 6.00 -8.64 -2.48
N MET A 67 5.61 -7.58 -1.76
CA MET A 67 4.73 -7.67 -0.59
C MET A 67 3.34 -8.20 -0.95
N LEU A 68 2.73 -7.70 -2.03
CA LEU A 68 1.41 -8.16 -2.49
C LEU A 68 1.45 -9.63 -2.94
N LEU A 69 2.50 -10.06 -3.63
CA LEU A 69 2.71 -11.46 -4.02
C LEU A 69 2.86 -12.35 -2.78
N LYS A 70 3.63 -11.89 -1.79
CA LYS A 70 3.79 -12.61 -0.52
C LYS A 70 2.45 -12.79 0.20
N TRP A 71 1.60 -11.77 0.24
CA TRP A 71 0.26 -11.91 0.83
C TRP A 71 -0.62 -12.90 0.04
N GLU A 72 -0.51 -12.97 -1.29
CA GLU A 72 -1.22 -13.98 -2.08
C GLU A 72 -0.76 -15.41 -1.74
N ASP A 73 0.54 -15.60 -1.49
CA ASP A 73 1.15 -16.89 -1.16
C ASP A 73 0.81 -17.36 0.26
N GLU A 74 0.84 -16.45 1.24
CA GLU A 74 0.60 -16.77 2.65
C GLU A 74 -0.90 -16.88 3.00
N GLY A 75 -1.78 -16.19 2.27
CA GLY A 75 -3.21 -16.20 2.54
C GLY A 75 -3.97 -17.26 1.75
N GLU A 76 -4.69 -18.16 2.43
CA GLU A 76 -5.49 -19.21 1.79
C GLU A 76 -6.74 -18.63 1.09
N ARG A 77 -7.51 -17.79 1.78
CA ARG A 77 -8.74 -17.18 1.24
C ARG A 77 -8.51 -15.72 0.84
N PRO A 78 -9.26 -15.19 -0.15
CA PRO A 78 -9.19 -13.77 -0.51
C PRO A 78 -9.45 -12.83 0.68
N GLU A 79 -10.31 -13.23 1.61
CA GLU A 79 -10.58 -12.49 2.85
C GLU A 79 -9.31 -12.32 3.70
N ASP A 80 -8.52 -13.39 3.88
CA ASP A 80 -7.29 -13.36 4.67
C ASP A 80 -6.24 -12.45 4.02
N ARG A 81 -6.17 -12.48 2.69
CA ARG A 81 -5.29 -11.60 1.90
C ARG A 81 -5.68 -10.13 2.08
N ILE A 82 -6.97 -9.80 1.97
CA ILE A 82 -7.44 -8.43 2.21
C ILE A 82 -7.17 -8.00 3.66
N LYS A 83 -7.32 -8.90 4.64
CA LYS A 83 -6.92 -8.63 6.03
C LYS A 83 -5.42 -8.31 6.16
N SER A 84 -4.54 -8.96 5.39
CA SER A 84 -3.12 -8.57 5.36
C SER A 84 -2.90 -7.13 4.91
N PHE A 85 -3.68 -6.63 3.95
CA PHE A 85 -3.67 -5.21 3.60
C PHE A 85 -4.15 -4.33 4.77
N ILE A 86 -5.23 -4.71 5.46
CA ILE A 86 -5.75 -3.94 6.61
C ILE A 86 -4.70 -3.88 7.73
N TYR A 87 -4.08 -5.02 8.05
CA TYR A 87 -3.09 -5.13 9.11
C TYR A 87 -1.78 -4.39 8.83
N ILE A 88 -1.55 -3.90 7.60
CA ILE A 88 -0.41 -3.03 7.30
C ILE A 88 -0.39 -1.79 8.21
N LEU A 89 -1.58 -1.30 8.61
CA LEU A 89 -1.74 -0.14 9.48
C LEU A 89 -1.19 -0.43 10.88
N ILE A 90 -1.41 -1.63 11.42
CA ILE A 90 -0.87 -2.05 12.72
C ILE A 90 0.62 -2.36 12.62
N ALA A 91 1.01 -3.11 11.60
CA ALA A 91 2.38 -3.54 11.39
C ALA A 91 3.35 -2.35 11.28
N ASN A 92 2.89 -1.26 10.65
CA ASN A 92 3.69 -0.05 10.44
C ASN A 92 3.22 1.13 11.30
N HIS A 93 2.47 0.88 12.39
CA HIS A 93 1.81 1.96 13.15
C HIS A 93 2.81 3.00 13.67
N ALA A 94 4.00 2.59 14.12
CA ALA A 94 4.99 3.52 14.67
C ALA A 94 5.48 4.52 13.61
N ASP A 95 5.74 4.03 12.40
CA ASP A 95 6.14 4.87 11.27
C ASP A 95 4.97 5.70 10.75
N ILE A 96 3.76 5.13 10.64
CA ILE A 96 2.56 5.86 10.22
C ILE A 96 2.24 7.00 11.19
N LYS A 97 2.37 6.74 12.49
CA LYS A 97 2.22 7.73 13.56
C LYS A 97 3.20 8.88 13.37
N MET A 98 4.46 8.59 13.05
CA MET A 98 5.49 9.63 12.92
C MET A 98 5.46 10.36 11.57
N TYR A 99 5.20 9.65 10.47
CA TYR A 99 5.46 10.11 9.10
C TYR A 99 4.26 9.96 8.14
N GLY A 100 3.13 9.43 8.61
CA GLY A 100 1.93 9.20 7.80
C GLY A 100 2.05 7.96 6.91
N CYS A 101 1.08 7.75 6.03
CA CYS A 101 1.17 6.66 5.05
C CYS A 101 2.32 6.94 4.05
N PRO A 102 3.30 6.05 3.86
CA PRO A 102 4.45 6.31 2.98
C PRO A 102 4.07 6.55 1.51
N VAL A 103 2.96 5.96 1.05
CA VAL A 103 2.42 6.19 -0.30
C VAL A 103 1.63 7.50 -0.34
N GLY A 104 0.75 7.72 0.65
CA GLY A 104 -0.11 8.89 0.71
C GLY A 104 0.65 10.20 0.82
N THR A 105 1.64 10.28 1.72
CA THR A 105 2.41 11.52 1.93
C THR A 105 3.25 11.86 0.71
N LEU A 106 3.92 10.88 0.08
CA LEU A 106 4.66 11.11 -1.16
C LEU A 106 3.75 11.59 -2.30
N CYS A 107 2.64 10.89 -2.57
CA CYS A 107 1.73 11.24 -3.65
C CYS A 107 1.11 12.64 -3.47
N THR A 108 0.70 12.97 -2.24
CA THR A 108 0.10 14.28 -1.93
C THR A 108 1.12 15.41 -1.97
N GLU A 109 2.35 15.17 -1.51
CA GLU A 109 3.47 16.13 -1.63
C GLU A 109 3.78 16.42 -3.10
N LEU A 110 4.03 15.38 -3.92
CA LEU A 110 4.37 15.56 -5.34
C LEU A 110 3.22 16.21 -6.13
N ALA A 111 1.96 15.94 -5.75
CA ALA A 111 0.80 16.61 -6.34
C ALA A 111 0.79 18.12 -6.01
N LYS A 112 1.04 18.50 -4.75
CA LYS A 112 1.13 19.91 -4.33
C LYS A 112 2.28 20.66 -5.02
N LEU A 113 3.41 19.99 -5.22
CA LEU A 113 4.56 20.54 -5.93
C LEU A 113 4.36 20.60 -7.45
N ASN A 114 3.26 20.03 -7.98
CA ASN A 114 3.06 19.82 -9.41
C ASN A 114 4.27 19.12 -10.07
N HIS A 115 4.89 18.19 -9.35
CA HIS A 115 6.13 17.54 -9.77
C HIS A 115 5.90 16.62 -10.98
N ALA A 116 6.90 16.49 -11.86
CA ALA A 116 6.83 15.63 -13.04
C ALA A 116 6.52 14.17 -12.66
N SER A 117 7.18 13.68 -11.60
CA SER A 117 7.03 12.30 -11.11
C SER A 117 5.71 11.95 -10.41
N LYS A 118 4.73 12.87 -10.37
CA LYS A 118 3.44 12.62 -9.68
C LYS A 118 2.63 11.49 -10.34
N ALA A 119 2.78 11.31 -11.66
CA ALA A 119 2.11 10.24 -12.40
C ALA A 119 2.69 8.87 -12.01
N GLU A 120 4.01 8.78 -11.94
CA GLU A 120 4.74 7.58 -11.57
C GLU A 120 4.52 7.23 -10.09
N ALA A 121 4.45 8.22 -9.20
CA ALA A 121 4.16 7.99 -7.79
C ALA A 121 2.74 7.43 -7.58
N LYS A 122 1.76 7.89 -8.38
CA LYS A 122 0.37 7.38 -8.34
C LYS A 122 0.28 5.88 -8.62
N GLU A 123 1.22 5.31 -9.38
CA GLU A 123 1.25 3.87 -9.66
C GLU A 123 1.35 3.01 -8.39
N LEU A 124 1.89 3.55 -7.28
CA LEU A 124 1.87 2.87 -5.99
C LEU A 124 0.43 2.62 -5.52
N PHE A 125 -0.47 3.60 -5.65
CA PHE A 125 -1.89 3.42 -5.35
C PHE A 125 -2.57 2.51 -6.37
N SER A 126 -2.21 2.60 -7.65
CA SER A 126 -2.72 1.72 -8.70
C SER A 126 -2.44 0.25 -8.37
N LEU A 127 -1.24 -0.09 -7.89
CA LEU A 127 -0.91 -1.46 -7.46
C LEU A 127 -1.85 -1.97 -6.38
N PHE A 128 -2.08 -1.20 -5.30
CA PHE A 128 -3.00 -1.60 -4.25
C PHE A 128 -4.44 -1.71 -4.74
N ARG A 129 -4.92 -0.74 -5.52
CA ARG A 129 -6.29 -0.75 -6.07
C ARG A 129 -6.53 -1.97 -6.94
N THR A 130 -5.66 -2.21 -7.93
CA THR A 130 -5.80 -3.35 -8.85
C THR A 130 -5.72 -4.68 -8.11
N TRP A 131 -4.80 -4.79 -7.15
CA TRP A 131 -4.67 -6.00 -6.35
C TRP A 131 -5.89 -6.25 -5.45
N LEU A 132 -6.36 -5.24 -4.71
CA LEU A 132 -7.54 -5.34 -3.87
C LEU A 132 -8.80 -5.66 -4.70
N SER A 133 -8.95 -5.03 -5.86
CA SER A 133 -10.07 -5.31 -6.78
C SER A 133 -10.07 -6.77 -7.21
N ARG A 134 -8.89 -7.35 -7.52
CA ARG A 134 -8.77 -8.78 -7.78
C ARG A 134 -9.18 -9.63 -6.58
N GLN A 135 -8.79 -9.27 -5.36
CA GLN A 135 -9.18 -10.02 -4.17
C GLN A 135 -10.70 -9.95 -3.90
N PHE A 136 -11.32 -8.78 -4.05
CA PHE A 136 -12.78 -8.65 -3.93
C PHE A 136 -13.52 -9.43 -5.02
N ALA A 137 -13.02 -9.44 -6.26
CA ALA A 137 -13.59 -10.26 -7.32
C ALA A 137 -13.51 -11.76 -6.99
N LEU A 138 -12.39 -12.23 -6.42
CA LEU A 138 -12.22 -13.61 -5.95
C LEU A 138 -13.12 -13.93 -4.73
N LEU A 139 -13.52 -12.92 -3.96
CA LEU A 139 -14.50 -13.03 -2.88
C LEU A 139 -15.96 -13.13 -3.39
N GLY A 140 -16.16 -13.10 -4.71
CA GLY A 140 -17.50 -13.15 -5.33
C GLY A 140 -18.12 -11.77 -5.58
N ARG A 141 -17.36 -10.68 -5.37
CA ARG A 141 -17.83 -9.29 -5.53
C ARG A 141 -17.32 -8.67 -6.81
N LYS A 142 -17.50 -9.37 -7.94
CA LYS A 142 -16.92 -8.97 -9.24
C LYS A 142 -17.49 -7.65 -9.77
N GLU A 143 -18.77 -7.39 -9.55
CA GLU A 143 -19.48 -6.22 -10.09
C GLU A 143 -19.04 -4.90 -9.43
N ASP A 144 -18.69 -4.94 -8.15
CA ASP A 144 -18.32 -3.79 -7.33
C ASP A 144 -16.90 -3.87 -6.76
N ALA A 145 -16.08 -4.81 -7.25
CA ALA A 145 -14.72 -5.09 -6.78
C ALA A 145 -13.82 -3.85 -6.73
N ASP A 146 -13.86 -3.04 -7.79
CA ASP A 146 -13.04 -1.84 -7.89
C ASP A 146 -13.52 -0.72 -6.95
N GLU A 147 -14.84 -0.60 -6.75
CA GLU A 147 -15.44 0.35 -5.82
C GLU A 147 -15.08 -0.02 -4.37
N LEU A 148 -15.18 -1.31 -4.01
CA LEU A 148 -14.77 -1.83 -2.70
C LEU A 148 -13.27 -1.64 -2.47
N ALA A 149 -12.43 -1.89 -3.48
CA ALA A 149 -11.00 -1.66 -3.42
C ALA A 149 -10.67 -0.19 -3.16
N MET A 150 -11.31 0.72 -3.90
CA MET A 150 -11.14 2.16 -3.69
C MET A 150 -11.67 2.61 -2.33
N HIS A 151 -12.79 2.06 -1.86
CA HIS A 151 -13.33 2.36 -0.54
C HIS A 151 -12.35 1.95 0.58
N LEU A 152 -11.84 0.72 0.52
CA LEU A 152 -10.89 0.22 1.51
C LEU A 152 -9.57 0.99 1.49
N LEU A 153 -9.09 1.37 0.30
CA LEU A 153 -7.91 2.21 0.14
C LEU A 153 -8.13 3.60 0.73
N ALA A 154 -9.29 4.22 0.49
CA ALA A 154 -9.65 5.52 1.06
C ALA A 154 -9.73 5.46 2.59
N ARG A 155 -10.34 4.41 3.15
CA ARG A 155 -10.40 4.16 4.60
C ARG A 155 -8.99 4.09 5.19
N SER A 156 -8.08 3.30 4.62
CA SER A 156 -6.71 3.17 5.16
C SER A 156 -5.93 4.50 5.13
N GLN A 157 -6.13 5.34 4.10
CA GLN A 157 -5.53 6.67 4.05
C GLN A 157 -6.12 7.62 5.12
N GLY A 158 -7.43 7.57 5.34
CA GLY A 158 -8.10 8.34 6.39
C GLY A 158 -7.58 7.98 7.78
N VAL A 159 -7.48 6.68 8.07
CA VAL A 159 -6.91 6.18 9.33
C VAL A 159 -5.47 6.67 9.49
N ALA A 160 -4.61 6.46 8.50
CA ALA A 160 -3.20 6.88 8.58
C ALA A 160 -3.06 8.40 8.82
N THR A 161 -3.91 9.21 8.19
CA THR A 161 -3.91 10.67 8.35
C THR A 161 -4.30 11.07 9.78
N LEU A 162 -5.37 10.48 10.32
CA LEU A 162 -5.84 10.81 11.67
C LEU A 162 -4.90 10.25 12.75
N VAL A 163 -4.29 9.09 12.55
CA VAL A 163 -3.24 8.55 13.44
C VAL A 163 -2.04 9.47 13.47
N GLN A 164 -1.59 9.99 12.32
CA GLN A 164 -0.49 10.95 12.26
C GLN A 164 -0.87 12.26 12.96
N ALA A 165 -2.09 12.76 12.77
CA ALA A 165 -2.53 14.04 13.34
C ALA A 165 -2.74 13.97 14.86
N PHE A 166 -3.37 12.89 15.35
CA PHE A 166 -3.81 12.79 16.75
C PHE A 166 -2.94 11.89 17.62
N GLN A 167 -2.05 11.08 17.02
CA GLN A 167 -1.13 10.19 17.72
C GLN A 167 -1.84 9.14 18.62
N ASP A 168 -3.11 8.83 18.35
CA ASP A 168 -3.93 7.92 19.15
C ASP A 168 -3.82 6.46 18.69
N GLU A 169 -3.18 5.64 19.52
CA GLU A 169 -2.98 4.20 19.26
C GLU A 169 -4.23 3.35 19.50
N ARG A 170 -5.21 3.85 20.26
CA ARG A 170 -6.49 3.16 20.41
C ARG A 170 -7.33 3.34 19.16
N PHE A 171 -7.27 4.52 18.55
CA PHE A 171 -7.96 4.83 17.31
C PHE A 171 -7.54 3.89 16.17
N ILE A 172 -6.23 3.68 15.95
CA ILE A 172 -5.78 2.78 14.87
C ILE A 172 -6.25 1.34 15.05
N ARG A 173 -6.22 0.82 16.29
CA ARG A 173 -6.69 -0.54 16.59
C ARG A 173 -8.17 -0.67 16.34
N HIS A 174 -8.95 0.30 16.83
CA HIS A 174 -10.39 0.34 16.62
C HIS A 174 -10.76 0.41 15.14
N GLU A 175 -10.10 1.27 14.35
CA GLU A 175 -10.38 1.35 12.92
C GLU A 175 -10.01 0.07 12.16
N VAL A 176 -8.91 -0.58 12.54
CA VAL A 176 -8.53 -1.87 11.95
C VAL A 176 -9.56 -2.96 12.28
N GLU A 177 -10.07 -3.01 13.51
CA GLU A 177 -11.18 -3.90 13.89
C GLU A 177 -12.43 -3.62 13.05
N GLN A 178 -12.85 -2.35 12.94
CA GLN A 178 -14.01 -1.93 12.14
C GLN A 178 -13.84 -2.25 10.65
N MET A 179 -12.62 -2.12 10.10
CA MET A 179 -12.31 -2.49 8.72
C MET A 179 -12.40 -4.01 8.50
N CYS A 180 -11.96 -4.82 9.47
CA CYS A 180 -12.12 -6.27 9.44
C CYS A 180 -13.59 -6.69 9.53
N ASP A 181 -14.36 -6.10 10.44
CA ASP A 181 -15.80 -6.37 10.58
C ASP A 181 -16.57 -6.02 9.31
N TRP A 182 -16.28 -4.84 8.74
CA TRP A 182 -16.83 -4.43 7.45
C TRP A 182 -16.53 -5.43 6.33
N LEU A 183 -15.29 -5.93 6.25
CA LEU A 183 -14.89 -6.94 5.26
C LEU A 183 -15.65 -8.26 5.45
N SER A 184 -15.83 -8.70 6.70
CA SER A 184 -16.59 -9.93 6.97
C SER A 184 -18.06 -9.79 6.55
N CYS A 185 -18.70 -8.62 6.73
CA CYS A 185 -20.03 -8.36 6.19
C CYS A 185 -20.09 -8.45 4.66
N MET A 186 -19.02 -8.08 3.94
CA MET A 186 -18.96 -8.20 2.48
C MET A 186 -18.91 -9.64 1.98
N THR A 187 -18.54 -10.59 2.85
CA THR A 187 -18.44 -12.03 2.56
C THR A 187 -19.78 -12.74 2.81
N SER A 188 -20.50 -12.38 3.88
CA SER A 188 -21.80 -12.98 4.23
C SER A 188 -22.92 -12.65 3.24
N ALA A 189 -22.87 -11.49 2.58
CA ALA A 189 -23.84 -11.12 1.55
C ALA A 189 -23.84 -12.07 0.34
N THR A 190 -22.72 -12.77 0.09
CA THR A 190 -22.56 -13.71 -1.02
C THR A 190 -23.09 -15.11 -0.71
N GLN A 191 -23.25 -15.48 0.57
CA GLN A 191 -23.78 -16.80 0.96
C GLN A 191 -25.32 -16.88 0.85
N LEU A 192 -26.03 -15.77 1.07
CA LEU A 192 -27.50 -15.71 1.03
C LEU A 192 -28.08 -15.88 -0.39
N THR A 193 -27.31 -15.62 -1.44
CA THR A 193 -27.77 -15.79 -2.84
C THR A 193 -27.62 -17.23 -3.33
N HIS A 194 -26.86 -18.08 -2.63
CA HIS A 194 -26.63 -19.47 -3.04
C HIS A 194 -27.64 -20.48 -2.43
N GLU A 195 -28.31 -20.14 -1.32
CA GLU A 195 -29.27 -21.03 -0.65
C GLU A 195 -30.71 -20.96 -1.20
N SER A 196 -31.03 -19.97 -2.04
CA SER A 196 -32.38 -19.78 -2.59
C SER A 196 -32.62 -20.44 -3.96
N GLY A 197 -31.66 -21.22 -4.47
CA GLY A 197 -31.70 -21.84 -5.80
C GLY A 197 -32.11 -23.32 -5.87
N GLY A 198 -32.44 -23.96 -4.75
CA GLY A 198 -32.71 -25.41 -4.72
C GLY A 198 -34.03 -25.77 -4.06
N THR A 199 -35.10 -25.89 -4.85
CA THR A 199 -36.14 -26.95 -4.75
C THR A 199 -37.23 -26.72 -5.80
N TYR A 200 -37.26 -27.54 -6.85
CA TYR A 200 -38.52 -28.12 -7.36
C TYR A 200 -38.19 -29.38 -8.17
N GLU A 201 -37.94 -30.48 -7.46
CA GLU A 201 -38.11 -31.82 -8.04
C GLU A 201 -39.61 -31.99 -8.33
N ARG A 202 -39.95 -32.13 -9.62
CA ARG A 202 -41.23 -32.73 -10.01
C ARG A 202 -41.07 -34.23 -9.95
N ASP A 203 -41.55 -34.78 -8.85
CA ASP A 203 -41.96 -36.16 -8.75
C ASP A 203 -43.23 -36.33 -9.60
N ASP A 204 -43.11 -37.00 -10.75
CA ASP A 204 -44.24 -37.39 -11.58
C ASP A 204 -44.26 -38.91 -11.65
N SER A 205 -44.83 -39.49 -10.59
CA SER A 205 -45.19 -40.91 -10.52
C SER A 205 -46.70 -41.02 -10.43
N GLY A 206 -47.32 -41.63 -11.43
CA GLY A 206 -48.47 -42.50 -11.20
C GLY A 206 -49.70 -42.29 -12.07
N THR A 207 -49.91 -43.31 -12.93
CA THR A 207 -51.18 -43.90 -13.42
C THR A 207 -52.01 -43.16 -14.45
#